data_AF-A0ABD5YXM0-F1
#
_entry.id   AF-A0ABD5YXM0-F1
#
_cell.length_a   1.000
_cell.length_b   1.000
_cell.length_c   1.000
_cell.angle_alpha   90.00
_cell.angle_beta   90.00
_cell.angle_gamma   90.00
#
_symmetry.space_group_name_H-M   'P 1'
#
loop_
_entity.id
_entity.type
_entity.pdbx_description
1 polymer ?
#
loop_
_entity_poly.entity_id
_entity_poly.type
_entity_poly.pdbx_seq_one_letter_code
_entity_poly.pdbx_strand_id
1 'polypeptide(L)'
;MCPSLFHLHFNTPNVSEAATRLCEARLTLQRRFGSVRGEGTPLTLEEDTPDDFQLKLQVHQHGAVNITLAPGQRPHFDHLGLAVSNLEDTIDRVKDHGWSVRPNDAHS
;
A
#
# COMPACT_ATOMS: atom_id res chain seq x y z
N MET A 1 -22.09 8.67 -5.83
CA MET A 1 -21.66 8.04 -4.58
C MET A 1 -20.53 8.88 -4.00
N CYS A 2 -20.41 9.05 -2.68
CA CYS A 2 -19.25 9.74 -2.09
C CYS A 2 -17.99 8.85 -2.24
N PRO A 3 -16.79 9.44 -2.45
CA PRO A 3 -15.56 8.67 -2.44
C PRO A 3 -15.42 7.87 -1.14
N SER A 4 -14.92 6.65 -1.25
CA SER A 4 -14.67 5.78 -0.09
C SER A 4 -13.18 5.48 0.03
N LEU A 5 -12.68 5.37 1.27
CA LEU A 5 -11.30 5.01 1.50
C LEU A 5 -11.06 3.58 0.99
N PHE A 6 -10.00 3.41 0.20
CA PHE A 6 -9.59 2.14 -0.36
C PHE A 6 -8.18 1.74 0.08
N HIS A 7 -7.31 2.72 0.34
CA HIS A 7 -5.91 2.46 0.59
C HIS A 7 -5.27 3.46 1.54
N LEU A 8 -4.37 2.99 2.40
CA LEU A 8 -3.43 3.80 3.19
C LEU A 8 -2.02 3.26 2.99
N HIS A 9 -1.06 4.15 2.74
CA HIS A 9 0.35 3.81 2.61
C HIS A 9 1.17 4.48 3.72
N PHE A 10 1.98 3.69 4.41
CA PHE A 10 2.92 4.17 5.42
C PHE A 10 4.33 3.65 5.17
N ASN A 11 5.32 4.50 5.41
CA ASN A 11 6.71 4.10 5.53
C ASN A 11 7.08 3.96 7.01
N THR A 12 7.93 2.98 7.33
CA THR A 12 8.41 2.74 8.70
C THR A 12 9.82 2.14 8.71
N PRO A 13 10.68 2.48 9.70
CA PRO A 13 11.99 1.87 9.86
C PRO A 13 11.92 0.40 10.28
N ASN A 14 10.82 -0.01 10.91
CA ASN A 14 10.61 -1.37 11.35
C ASN A 14 9.26 -1.90 10.83
N VAL A 15 9.29 -2.48 9.63
CA VAL A 15 8.08 -3.03 8.98
C VAL A 15 7.54 -4.22 9.77
N SER A 16 8.40 -5.07 10.33
CA SER A 16 8.00 -6.27 11.08
C SER A 16 7.24 -5.92 12.36
N GLU A 17 7.75 -4.97 13.14
CA GLU A 17 7.08 -4.51 14.35
C GLU A 17 5.74 -3.83 14.02
N ALA A 18 5.70 -2.98 13.00
CA ALA A 18 4.46 -2.36 12.56
C ALA A 18 3.43 -3.41 12.08
N ALA A 19 3.88 -4.44 11.35
CA ALA A 19 3.04 -5.58 10.95
C ALA A 19 2.41 -6.27 12.16
N THR A 20 3.23 -6.55 13.17
CA THR A 20 2.80 -7.22 14.39
C THR A 20 1.68 -6.43 15.07
N ARG A 21 1.85 -5.10 15.19
CA ARG A 21 0.82 -4.22 15.75
C ARG A 21 -0.46 -4.17 14.92
N LEU A 22 -0.36 -4.21 13.58
CA LEU A 22 -1.53 -4.31 12.71
C LEU A 22 -2.27 -5.64 12.92
N CYS A 23 -1.55 -6.76 13.00
CA CYS A 23 -2.13 -8.07 13.29
C CYS A 23 -2.80 -8.11 14.68
N GLU A 24 -2.18 -7.54 15.71
CA GLU A 24 -2.78 -7.40 17.06
C GLU A 24 -4.09 -6.61 17.03
N ALA A 25 -4.18 -5.61 16.15
CA ALA A 25 -5.38 -4.83 15.89
C ALA A 25 -6.40 -5.53 14.96
N ARG A 26 -6.17 -6.80 14.60
CA ARG A 26 -7.00 -7.62 13.69
C ARG A 26 -7.01 -7.14 12.24
N LEU A 27 -5.92 -6.53 11.79
CA LEU A 27 -5.68 -6.25 10.38
C LEU A 27 -4.78 -7.36 9.84
N THR A 28 -5.32 -8.17 8.94
CA THR A 28 -4.66 -9.40 8.50
C THR A 28 -3.67 -9.07 7.39
N LEU A 29 -2.41 -9.49 7.54
CA LEU A 29 -1.44 -9.50 6.44
C LEU A 29 -2.02 -10.32 5.27
N GLN A 30 -2.00 -9.79 4.06
CA GLN A 30 -2.52 -10.46 2.86
C GLN A 30 -1.39 -10.90 1.92
N ARG A 31 -0.40 -10.03 1.77
CA ARG A 31 0.68 -10.24 0.79
C ARG A 31 1.91 -9.43 1.16
N ARG A 32 3.06 -9.99 0.84
CA ARG A 32 4.37 -9.32 0.86
C ARG A 32 4.86 -9.20 -0.57
N PHE A 33 5.52 -8.11 -0.88
CA PHE A 33 6.12 -7.86 -2.18
C PHE A 33 7.58 -7.51 -1.95
N GLY A 34 8.45 -8.18 -2.68
CA GLY A 34 9.88 -7.98 -2.53
C GLY A 34 10.61 -8.39 -3.78
N SER A 35 11.86 -8.77 -3.59
CA SER A 35 12.65 -9.36 -4.65
C SER A 35 13.54 -10.48 -4.15
N VAL A 36 13.70 -11.50 -4.99
CA VAL A 36 14.65 -12.60 -4.82
C VAL A 36 15.67 -12.46 -5.95
N ARG A 37 16.95 -12.32 -5.62
CA ARG A 37 18.03 -12.13 -6.62
C ARG A 37 17.78 -10.99 -7.62
N GLY A 38 17.06 -9.95 -7.19
CA GLY A 38 16.69 -8.80 -8.01
C GLY A 38 15.38 -8.94 -8.80
N GLU A 39 14.80 -10.14 -8.88
CA GLU A 39 13.52 -10.39 -9.54
C GLU A 39 12.35 -10.11 -8.59
N GLY A 40 11.32 -9.42 -9.07
CA GLY A 40 10.15 -9.07 -8.25
C GLY A 40 9.34 -10.31 -7.87
N THR A 41 9.18 -10.55 -6.58
CA THR A 41 8.49 -11.74 -6.06
C THR A 41 7.38 -11.32 -5.10
N PRO A 42 6.11 -11.62 -5.41
CA PRO A 42 5.03 -11.57 -4.42
C PRO A 42 5.06 -12.85 -3.58
N LEU A 43 4.82 -12.72 -2.28
CA LEU A 43 4.62 -13.84 -1.36
C LEU A 43 3.29 -13.69 -0.63
N THR A 44 2.50 -14.75 -0.59
CA THR A 44 1.33 -14.92 0.25
C THR A 44 1.72 -15.21 1.71
N LEU A 45 0.73 -15.47 2.55
CA LEU A 45 0.95 -15.79 3.97
C LEU A 45 1.50 -17.19 4.17
N GLU A 46 1.04 -18.12 3.32
CA GLU A 46 1.32 -19.54 3.42
C GLU A 46 2.68 -19.90 2.79
N GLU A 47 3.26 -18.98 2.02
CA GLU A 47 4.55 -19.18 1.38
C GLU A 47 5.72 -18.93 2.34
N ASP A 48 6.64 -19.90 2.36
CA ASP A 48 7.93 -19.76 3.01
C ASP A 48 8.68 -18.56 2.41
N THR A 49 9.42 -17.85 3.26
CA THR A 49 10.20 -16.69 2.83
C THR A 49 11.58 -17.15 2.39
N PRO A 50 11.97 -16.94 1.13
CA PRO A 50 13.34 -17.25 0.69
C PRO A 50 14.37 -16.50 1.52
N ASP A 51 15.51 -17.13 1.82
CA ASP A 51 16.56 -16.55 2.66
C ASP A 51 17.10 -15.21 2.12
N ASP A 52 17.10 -15.03 0.79
CA ASP A 52 17.56 -13.83 0.10
C ASP A 52 16.44 -12.85 -0.26
N PHE A 53 15.22 -13.05 0.24
CA PHE A 53 14.09 -12.17 -0.01
C PHE A 53 14.31 -10.77 0.58
N GLN A 54 14.28 -9.77 -0.29
CA GLN A 54 14.37 -8.35 0.10
C GLN A 54 12.98 -7.72 0.04
N LEU A 55 12.42 -7.36 1.19
CA LEU A 55 11.09 -6.77 1.29
C LEU A 55 11.07 -5.36 0.66
N LYS A 56 10.11 -5.13 -0.24
CA LYS A 56 9.80 -3.80 -0.79
C LYS A 56 8.59 -3.18 -0.10
N LEU A 57 7.53 -3.94 0.11
CA LEU A 57 6.34 -3.55 0.85
C LEU A 57 5.52 -4.76 1.26
N GLN A 58 4.54 -4.56 2.13
CA GLN A 58 3.55 -5.57 2.45
C GLN A 58 2.18 -4.93 2.67
N VAL A 59 1.13 -5.70 2.45
CA VAL A 59 -0.26 -5.24 2.47
C VAL A 59 -1.03 -5.98 3.55
N HIS A 60 -1.64 -5.23 4.46
CA HIS A 60 -2.64 -5.70 5.41
C HIS A 60 -4.02 -5.27 4.93
N GLN A 61 -5.07 -5.93 5.43
CA GLN A 61 -6.43 -5.60 5.04
C GLN A 61 -7.36 -5.48 6.25
N HIS A 62 -8.26 -4.50 6.17
CA HIS A 62 -9.39 -4.33 7.06
C HIS A 62 -10.65 -4.03 6.25
N GLY A 63 -11.55 -5.01 6.13
CA GLY A 63 -12.71 -4.90 5.23
C GLY A 63 -12.26 -4.63 3.79
N ALA A 64 -12.73 -3.52 3.22
CA ALA A 64 -12.37 -3.10 1.86
C ALA A 64 -11.09 -2.24 1.78
N VAL A 65 -10.46 -1.91 2.91
CA VAL A 65 -9.30 -1.01 2.95
C VAL A 65 -8.00 -1.79 3.04
N ASN A 66 -7.08 -1.51 2.11
CA ASN A 66 -5.71 -2.01 2.14
C ASN A 66 -4.79 -1.05 2.90
N ILE A 67 -3.93 -1.58 3.76
CA ILE A 67 -2.91 -0.83 4.47
C ILE A 67 -1.54 -1.37 4.06
N THR A 68 -0.79 -0.56 3.31
CA THR A 68 0.58 -0.91 2.92
C THR A 68 1.59 -0.36 3.92
N LEU A 69 2.53 -1.22 4.30
CA LEU A 69 3.74 -0.86 5.02
C LEU A 69 4.94 -1.04 4.08
N ALA A 70 5.74 0.01 3.92
CA ALA A 70 7.00 -0.04 3.19
C ALA A 70 8.18 0.39 4.10
N PRO A 71 9.41 -0.07 3.82
CA PRO A 71 10.60 0.43 4.51
C PRO A 71 10.74 1.95 4.34
N GLY A 72 11.25 2.63 5.37
CA GLY A 72 11.63 4.04 5.32
C GLY A 72 12.41 4.46 6.54
N GLN A 73 13.02 5.64 6.52
CA GLN A 73 13.93 6.09 7.59
C GLN A 73 13.19 6.44 8.90
N ARG A 74 11.91 6.81 8.80
CA ARG A 74 11.07 7.20 9.94
C ARG A 74 9.60 6.84 9.67
N PRO A 75 8.77 6.65 10.72
CA PRO A 75 7.33 6.52 10.55
C PRO A 75 6.75 7.72 9.79
N HIS A 76 6.05 7.47 8.70
CA HIS A 76 5.49 8.50 7.84
C HIS A 76 4.23 7.98 7.13
N PHE A 77 3.18 8.80 7.10
CA PHE A 77 2.05 8.58 6.20
C PHE A 77 2.40 9.13 4.82
N ASP A 78 2.42 8.27 3.82
CA ASP A 78 2.82 8.62 2.45
C ASP A 78 1.64 9.16 1.64
N HIS A 79 0.61 8.33 1.46
CA HIS A 79 -0.60 8.72 0.74
C HIS A 79 -1.80 7.84 1.11
N LEU A 80 -2.97 8.26 0.63
CA LEU A 80 -4.21 7.48 0.65
C LEU A 80 -4.76 7.31 -0.77
N GLY A 81 -5.50 6.22 -0.97
CA GLY A 81 -6.26 5.98 -2.20
C GLY A 81 -7.75 5.98 -1.91
N LEU A 82 -8.52 6.63 -2.79
CA LEU A 82 -9.98 6.66 -2.73
C LEU A 82 -10.56 5.88 -3.90
N ALA A 83 -11.58 5.06 -3.63
CA ALA A 83 -12.43 4.49 -4.67
C ALA A 83 -13.55 5.49 -5.02
N VAL A 84 -13.69 5.75 -6.32
CA VAL A 84 -14.67 6.68 -6.88
C VAL A 84 -15.50 5.99 -7.96
N SER A 85 -16.76 6.36 -8.10
CA SER A 85 -17.67 5.76 -9.08
C SER A 85 -17.49 6.30 -10.50
N ASN A 86 -16.98 7.53 -10.64
CA ASN A 86 -16.63 8.13 -11.92
C ASN A 86 -15.28 8.84 -11.78
N LEU A 87 -14.25 8.29 -12.43
CA LEU A 87 -12.88 8.80 -12.34
C LEU A 87 -12.71 10.12 -13.10
N GLU A 88 -13.31 10.24 -14.29
CA GLU A 88 -13.20 11.43 -15.14
C GLU A 88 -13.82 12.65 -14.45
N ASP A 89 -15.06 12.53 -13.98
CA ASP A 89 -15.73 13.59 -13.20
C ASP A 89 -14.93 13.98 -11.95
N THR A 90 -14.27 13.00 -11.32
CA THR A 90 -13.44 13.28 -10.13
C THR A 90 -12.19 14.07 -10.53
N ILE A 91 -11.51 13.68 -11.60
CA ILE A 91 -10.33 14.36 -12.13
C ILE A 91 -10.65 15.81 -12.48
N ASP A 92 -11.76 16.05 -13.18
CA ASP A 92 -12.18 17.39 -13.56
C ASP A 92 -12.48 18.24 -12.32
N ARG A 93 -13.24 17.69 -11.37
CA ARG A 93 -13.53 18.38 -10.11
C ARG A 93 -12.27 18.73 -9.32
N VAL A 94 -11.28 17.85 -9.20
CA VAL A 94 -10.06 18.18 -8.44
C VAL A 94 -9.22 19.23 -9.18
N LYS A 95 -9.15 19.18 -10.52
CA LYS A 95 -8.49 20.21 -11.33
C LYS A 95 -9.17 21.58 -11.16
N ASP A 96 -10.50 21.62 -11.17
CA ASP A 96 -11.27 22.85 -10.94
C ASP A 96 -11.01 23.46 -9.55
N HIS A 97 -10.62 22.64 -8.58
CA HIS A 97 -10.23 23.08 -7.24
C HIS A 97 -8.72 23.35 -7.12
N GLY A 98 -8.00 23.45 -8.23
CA GLY A 98 -6.58 23.80 -8.28
C GLY A 98 -5.61 22.66 -7.96
N TRP A 99 -6.09 21.41 -7.90
CA TRP A 99 -5.22 20.25 -7.69
C TRP A 99 -4.55 19.84 -9.01
N SER A 100 -3.26 19.49 -8.94
CA SER A 100 -2.57 18.90 -10.07
C SER A 100 -2.86 17.41 -10.15
N VAL A 101 -3.21 16.92 -11.34
CA VAL A 101 -3.40 15.49 -11.61
C VAL A 101 -2.23 14.99 -12.42
N ARG A 102 -1.60 13.91 -11.96
CA ARG A 102 -0.51 13.24 -12.66
C ARG A 102 -0.96 11.82 -13.02
N PRO A 103 -0.71 11.36 -14.26
CA PRO A 103 -0.86 9.94 -14.56
C PRO A 103 0.09 9.15 -13.67
N ASN A 104 -0.34 7.97 -13.25
CA ASN A 104 0.51 7.07 -12.51
C ASN A 104 1.39 6.31 -13.51
N ASP A 105 2.57 6.83 -13.82
CA ASP A 105 3.51 6.20 -14.77
C ASP A 105 4.29 5.02 -14.14
N ALA A 106 3.88 4.52 -12.97
CA ALA A 106 4.60 3.50 -12.23
C ALA A 106 4.04 2.08 -12.45
N HIS A 107 4.14 1.57 -13.69
CA HIS A 107 4.20 0.12 -14.00
C HIS A 107 4.83 -0.07 -15.40
N SER A 108 6.16 -0.11 -15.47
CA SER A 108 6.93 -0.73 -16.56
C SER A 108 7.94 -1.69 -15.96
#